data_AF-A0A7X8V5L6-F1
#
_entry.id   AF-A0A7X8V5L6-F1
#
_cell.length_a   1.000
_cell.length_b   1.000
_cell.length_c   1.000
_cell.angle_alpha   90.00
_cell.angle_beta   90.00
_cell.angle_gamma   90.00
#
_symmetry.space_group_name_H-M   'P 1'
#
loop_
_entity.id
_entity.type
_entity.pdbx_description
1 polymer ?
#
loop_
_entity_poly.entity_id
_entity_poly.type
_entity_poly.pdbx_seq_one_letter_code
_entity_poly.pdbx_strand_id
1 'polypeptide(L)'
;MEKGYEVYAVSAVTGEGVKELLYRAAARLKELPPPKAEAPVYIEPLAGEGEFQVIKEETGVFRLEGEQLLKRIARYDLNQDEALHRLQKYLRRRGVEEALKKAGVKDGDLVRAGEVEFIYCDEDE
;
A
#
# COMPACT_ATOMS: atom_id res chain seq x y z
N MET A 1 1.15 40.82 8.39
CA MET A 1 1.90 39.59 8.69
C MET A 1 2.08 38.83 7.38
N GLU A 2 3.10 39.12 6.60
CA GLU A 2 3.47 38.28 5.45
C GLU A 2 4.31 37.12 5.98
N LYS A 3 3.74 35.91 6.00
CA LYS A 3 4.42 34.70 6.49
C LYS A 3 5.47 34.15 5.49
N GLY A 4 5.95 34.96 4.54
CA GLY A 4 6.99 34.59 3.57
C GLY A 4 6.60 33.45 2.61
N TYR A 5 5.30 33.17 2.45
CA TYR A 5 4.84 32.12 1.55
C TYR A 5 4.73 32.61 0.11
N GLU A 6 5.09 31.73 -0.81
CA GLU A 6 4.85 31.91 -2.24
C GLU A 6 3.38 31.59 -2.54
N VAL A 7 2.64 32.56 -3.09
CA VAL A 7 1.19 32.45 -3.30
C VAL A 7 0.88 32.44 -4.79
N TYR A 8 0.02 31.50 -5.21
CA TYR A 8 -0.46 31.39 -6.58
C TYR A 8 -1.99 31.46 -6.60
N ALA A 9 -2.53 32.42 -7.36
CA ALA A 9 -3.97 32.45 -7.65
C ALA A 9 -4.28 31.40 -8.72
N VAL A 10 -5.28 30.55 -8.47
CA VAL A 10 -5.69 29.51 -9.41
C VAL A 10 -7.21 29.46 -9.56
N SER A 11 -7.67 29.08 -10.74
CA SER A 11 -9.09 28.88 -11.05
C SER A 11 -9.30 27.54 -11.73
N ALA A 12 -10.09 26.67 -11.09
CA ALA A 12 -10.44 25.37 -11.67
C ALA A 12 -11.34 25.49 -12.92
N VAL A 13 -12.14 26.56 -13.01
CA VAL A 13 -13.10 26.76 -14.10
C VAL A 13 -12.42 27.27 -15.36
N THR A 14 -11.47 28.20 -15.22
CA THR A 14 -10.76 28.79 -16.37
C THR A 14 -9.42 28.11 -16.64
N GLY A 15 -8.91 27.30 -15.71
CA GLY A 15 -7.59 26.67 -15.78
C GLY A 15 -6.43 27.66 -15.52
N GLU A 16 -6.73 28.91 -15.19
CA GLU A 16 -5.74 29.95 -14.93
C GLU A 16 -4.90 29.60 -13.70
N GLY A 17 -3.59 29.82 -13.79
CA GLY A 17 -2.63 29.61 -12.70
C GLY A 17 -2.29 28.15 -12.38
N VAL A 18 -3.08 27.18 -12.84
CA VAL A 18 -2.89 25.75 -12.53
C VAL A 18 -1.55 25.23 -13.06
N LYS A 19 -1.22 25.58 -14.32
CA LYS A 19 0.02 25.13 -14.97
C LYS A 19 1.27 25.69 -14.28
N GLU A 20 1.22 26.94 -13.85
CA GLU A 20 2.33 27.61 -13.15
C GLU A 20 2.54 27.00 -11.76
N LEU A 21 1.46 26.74 -11.03
CA LEU A 21 1.51 26.05 -9.74
C LEU A 21 2.13 24.64 -9.88
N LEU A 22 1.72 23.88 -10.90
CA LEU A 22 2.26 22.55 -11.17
C LEU A 22 3.75 22.58 -11.49
N TYR A 23 4.21 23.51 -12.33
CA TYR A 23 5.63 23.66 -12.62
C TYR A 23 6.43 24.05 -11.38
N ARG A 24 5.89 24.92 -10.54
CA ARG A 24 6.55 25.28 -9.29
C ARG A 24 6.66 24.10 -8.33
N ALA A 25 5.58 23.34 -8.16
CA ALA A 25 5.58 22.13 -7.35
C ALA A 25 6.63 21.11 -7.86
N ALA A 26 6.69 20.90 -9.18
CA ALA A 26 7.68 20.02 -9.80
C ALA A 26 9.12 20.51 -9.59
N ALA A 27 9.37 21.82 -9.68
CA ALA A 27 10.68 22.40 -9.42
C ALA A 27 11.09 22.20 -7.94
N ARG A 28 10.16 22.43 -7.01
CA ARG A 28 10.40 22.20 -5.57
C ARG A 28 10.69 20.73 -5.25
N LEU A 29 9.96 19.81 -5.87
CA LEU A 29 10.20 18.37 -5.70
C LEU A 29 11.61 17.96 -6.14
N LYS A 30 12.18 18.61 -7.18
CA LYS A 30 13.56 18.35 -7.63
C LYS A 30 14.63 18.88 -6.68
N GLU A 31 14.31 19.86 -5.84
CA GLU A 31 15.22 20.41 -4.83
C GLU A 31 15.32 19.50 -3.59
N LEU A 32 14.38 18.57 -3.42
CA LEU A 32 14.39 17.63 -2.31
C LEU A 32 15.41 16.50 -2.54
N PRO A 33 16.02 15.96 -1.48
CA PRO A 33 16.80 14.75 -1.60
C PRO A 33 15.94 13.63 -2.20
N PRO A 34 16.53 12.69 -2.95
CA PRO A 34 15.78 11.55 -3.45
C PRO A 34 15.07 10.87 -2.28
N PRO A 35 13.82 10.39 -2.47
CA PRO A 35 13.15 9.65 -1.43
C PRO A 35 14.08 8.52 -1.00
N LYS A 36 14.32 8.40 0.31
CA LYS A 36 15.01 7.22 0.83
C LYS A 36 14.15 6.05 0.41
N ALA A 37 14.68 5.16 -0.42
CA ALA A 37 14.09 3.84 -0.56
C ALA A 37 14.04 3.28 0.86
N GLU A 38 12.84 3.10 1.40
CA GLU A 38 12.69 2.40 2.67
C GLU A 38 13.29 1.02 2.42
N ALA A 39 14.46 0.78 3.02
CA ALA A 39 15.02 -0.55 3.03
C ALA A 39 13.94 -1.42 3.65
N PRO A 40 13.46 -2.48 2.97
CA PRO A 40 12.40 -3.31 3.51
C PRO A 40 12.84 -3.70 4.92
N VAL A 41 12.03 -3.35 5.91
CA VAL A 41 12.29 -3.77 7.28
C VAL A 41 12.20 -5.29 7.22
N TYR A 42 13.37 -5.94 7.23
CA TYR A 42 13.47 -7.38 7.22
C TYR A 42 13.02 -7.86 8.61
N ILE A 43 11.71 -8.00 8.76
CA ILE A 43 11.12 -8.73 9.86
C ILE A 43 11.45 -10.19 9.60
N GLU A 44 12.07 -10.86 10.57
CA GLU A 44 12.33 -12.30 10.50
C GLU A 44 11.05 -13.02 10.05
N PRO A 45 11.13 -13.95 9.08
CA PRO A 45 9.95 -14.64 8.58
C PRO A 45 9.18 -15.26 9.75
N LEU A 46 7.98 -14.74 10.01
CA LEU A 46 7.02 -15.36 10.92
C LEU A 46 6.56 -16.65 10.25
N ALA A 47 7.27 -17.74 10.58
CA ALA A 47 7.15 -19.02 9.92
C ALA A 47 5.72 -19.58 10.02
N GLY A 48 4.99 -19.51 8.90
CA GLY A 48 3.97 -20.48 8.52
C GLY A 48 4.56 -21.34 7.41
N GLU A 49 5.27 -22.40 7.77
CA GLU A 49 5.75 -23.49 6.89
C GLU A 49 5.98 -23.12 5.41
N GLY A 50 7.00 -22.28 5.14
CA GLY A 50 7.70 -22.21 3.85
C GLY A 50 6.95 -21.70 2.60
N GLU A 51 5.67 -21.32 2.66
CA GLU A 51 4.91 -20.93 1.46
C GLU A 51 4.80 -19.43 1.21
N PHE A 52 4.90 -18.58 2.25
CA PHE A 52 4.83 -17.12 2.13
C PHE A 52 5.45 -16.39 3.34
N GLN A 53 5.69 -15.08 3.19
CA GLN A 53 6.17 -14.17 4.23
C GLN A 53 5.46 -12.80 4.13
N VAL A 54 5.36 -12.10 5.27
CA VAL A 54 4.84 -10.73 5.34
C VAL A 54 5.98 -9.81 5.74
N ILE A 55 6.25 -8.80 4.90
CA ILE A 55 7.31 -7.82 5.09
C ILE A 55 6.64 -6.47 5.34
N LYS A 56 7.08 -5.76 6.39
CA LYS A 56 6.66 -4.37 6.59
C LYS A 56 7.55 -3.47 5.74
N GLU A 57 6.96 -2.78 4.77
CA GLU A 57 7.69 -1.86 3.90
C GLU A 57 7.83 -0.50 4.58
N GLU A 58 6.68 0.07 4.93
CA GLU A 58 6.56 1.42 5.46
C GLU A 58 5.52 1.47 6.59
N THR A 59 5.29 2.66 7.16
CA THR A 59 4.23 2.83 8.15
C THR A 59 2.86 2.63 7.48
N GLY A 60 2.17 1.57 7.87
CA GLY A 60 0.87 1.21 7.31
C GLY A 60 0.92 0.56 5.92
N VAL A 61 2.11 0.11 5.48
CA VAL A 61 2.27 -0.62 4.20
C VAL A 61 2.99 -1.94 4.44
N PHE A 62 2.33 -3.02 4.05
CA PHE A 62 2.81 -4.40 4.17
C PHE A 62 2.88 -5.07 2.81
N ARG A 63 3.88 -5.93 2.59
CA ARG A 63 4.05 -6.74 1.39
C ARG A 63 3.99 -8.21 1.73
N LEU A 64 3.13 -8.93 1.03
CA LEU A 64 3.03 -10.38 1.05
C LEU A 64 3.92 -10.96 -0.07
N GLU A 65 4.85 -11.82 0.29
CA GLU A 65 5.68 -12.56 -0.67
C GLU A 65 5.40 -14.06 -0.56
N GLY A 66 5.47 -14.79 -1.67
CA GLY A 66 5.22 -16.23 -1.71
C GLY A 66 4.74 -16.65 -3.09
N GLU A 67 5.60 -17.32 -3.87
CA GLU A 67 5.35 -17.54 -5.30
C GLU A 67 4.01 -18.25 -5.57
N GLN A 68 3.73 -19.31 -4.84
CA GLN A 68 2.51 -20.10 -5.02
C GLN A 68 1.26 -19.37 -4.54
N LEU A 69 1.39 -18.61 -3.45
CA LEU A 69 0.32 -17.79 -2.90
C LEU A 69 -0.04 -16.65 -3.86
N LEU A 70 0.96 -15.89 -4.33
CA LEU A 70 0.79 -14.79 -5.27
C LEU A 70 0.21 -15.27 -6.62
N LYS A 71 0.71 -16.38 -7.16
CA LYS A 71 0.13 -17.01 -8.37
C LYS A 71 -1.33 -17.40 -8.19
N ARG A 72 -1.74 -17.76 -6.97
CA ARG A 72 -3.13 -18.12 -6.67
C ARG A 72 -3.99 -16.87 -6.55
N ILE A 73 -3.51 -15.82 -5.87
CA ILE A 73 -4.18 -14.52 -5.74
C ILE A 73 -4.44 -13.90 -7.12
N ALA A 74 -3.43 -13.88 -7.99
CA ALA A 74 -3.53 -13.30 -9.33
C ALA A 74 -4.58 -13.97 -10.26
N ARG A 75 -5.13 -15.13 -9.88
CA ARG A 75 -6.19 -15.82 -10.64
C ARG A 75 -7.60 -15.37 -10.24
N TYR A 76 -7.75 -14.64 -9.15
CA TYR A 76 -9.05 -14.16 -8.69
C TYR A 76 -9.33 -12.80 -9.31
N ASP A 77 -10.53 -12.65 -9.87
CA ASP A 77 -11.06 -11.34 -10.25
C ASP A 77 -11.67 -10.69 -9.00
N LEU A 78 -11.00 -9.66 -8.48
CA LEU A 78 -11.43 -8.98 -7.25
C LEU A 78 -12.66 -8.10 -7.45
N ASN A 79 -13.10 -7.86 -8.68
CA ASN A 79 -14.35 -7.15 -8.97
C ASN A 79 -15.59 -8.04 -8.79
N GLN A 80 -15.39 -9.35 -8.58
CA GLN A 80 -16.47 -10.29 -8.35
C GLN A 80 -16.54 -10.68 -6.87
N ASP A 81 -17.61 -10.30 -6.18
CA ASP A 81 -17.82 -10.56 -4.75
C ASP A 81 -17.61 -12.03 -4.35
N GLU A 82 -18.06 -12.96 -5.19
CA GLU A 82 -17.91 -14.39 -4.95
C GLU A 82 -16.44 -14.84 -5.02
N ALA A 83 -15.65 -14.26 -5.93
CA ALA A 83 -14.23 -14.53 -6.05
C ALA A 83 -13.46 -13.95 -4.86
N LEU A 84 -13.83 -12.76 -4.40
CA LEU A 84 -13.27 -12.13 -3.20
C LEU A 84 -13.52 -13.00 -1.96
N HIS A 85 -14.76 -13.47 -1.76
CA HIS A 85 -15.09 -14.34 -0.63
C HIS A 85 -14.30 -15.66 -0.64
N ARG A 86 -14.14 -16.28 -1.82
CA ARG A 86 -13.30 -17.48 -1.98
C ARG A 86 -11.83 -17.21 -1.67
N LEU A 87 -11.32 -16.05 -2.08
CA LEU A 87 -9.96 -15.63 -1.79
C LEU A 87 -9.75 -15.42 -0.29
N GLN A 88 -10.61 -14.66 0.39
CA GLN A 88 -10.55 -14.46 1.84
C GLN A 88 -10.52 -15.79 2.60
N LYS A 89 -11.42 -16.72 2.26
CA LYS A 89 -11.45 -18.06 2.87
C LYS A 89 -10.16 -18.86 2.62
N TYR A 90 -9.56 -18.71 1.44
CA TYR A 90 -8.28 -19.33 1.12
C TYR A 90 -7.12 -18.74 1.94
N LEU A 91 -7.05 -17.42 2.06
CA LEU A 91 -6.04 -16.71 2.86
C LEU A 91 -6.14 -17.08 4.34
N ARG A 92 -7.37 -17.14 4.91
CA ARG A 92 -7.64 -17.62 6.27
C ARG A 92 -7.11 -19.02 6.53
N ARG A 93 -7.42 -19.96 5.63
CA ARG A 93 -6.95 -21.36 5.75
C ARG A 93 -5.43 -21.49 5.69
N ARG A 94 -4.74 -20.55 5.04
CA ARG A 94 -3.29 -20.52 4.94
C ARG A 94 -2.63 -19.72 6.06
N GLY A 95 -3.39 -19.10 6.96
CA GLY A 95 -2.86 -18.32 8.08
C GLY A 95 -2.26 -16.98 7.66
N VAL A 96 -2.63 -16.45 6.49
CA VAL A 96 -2.12 -15.16 6.00
C VAL A 96 -2.58 -14.01 6.91
N GLU A 97 -3.83 -14.06 7.36
CA GLU A 97 -4.39 -13.09 8.29
C GLU A 97 -3.66 -13.09 9.64
N GLU A 98 -3.39 -14.26 10.21
CA GLU A 98 -2.59 -14.39 11.42
C GLU A 98 -1.15 -13.86 11.23
N ALA A 99 -0.54 -14.10 10.07
CA ALA A 99 0.78 -13.57 9.76
C ALA A 99 0.77 -12.04 9.65
N LEU A 100 -0.25 -11.45 9.03
CA LEU A 100 -0.44 -10.00 8.96
C LEU A 100 -0.67 -9.40 10.36
N LYS A 101 -1.54 -10.01 11.19
CA LYS A 101 -1.77 -9.59 12.58
C LYS A 101 -0.47 -9.64 13.39
N LYS A 102 0.33 -10.71 13.26
CA LYS A 102 1.65 -10.82 13.92
C LYS A 102 2.68 -9.82 13.41
N ALA A 103 2.60 -9.41 12.14
CA ALA A 103 3.42 -8.34 11.58
C ALA A 103 3.00 -6.94 12.07
N GLY A 104 1.85 -6.83 12.74
CA GLY A 104 1.33 -5.59 13.29
C GLY A 104 0.55 -4.74 12.29
N VAL A 105 -0.10 -5.38 11.30
CA VAL A 105 -1.11 -4.71 10.46
C VAL A 105 -2.25 -4.19 11.32
N LYS A 106 -2.84 -3.07 10.92
CA LYS A 106 -4.04 -2.49 11.53
C LYS A 106 -5.13 -2.28 10.50
N ASP A 107 -6.35 -2.12 10.98
CA ASP A 107 -7.48 -1.70 10.15
C ASP A 107 -7.12 -0.41 9.37
N GLY A 108 -7.35 -0.41 8.07
CA GLY A 108 -7.01 0.69 7.18
C GLY A 108 -5.60 0.65 6.58
N ASP A 109 -4.72 -0.25 7.00
CA ASP A 109 -3.38 -0.39 6.42
C ASP A 109 -3.41 -1.03 5.02
N LEU A 110 -2.47 -0.66 4.15
CA LEU A 110 -2.33 -1.17 2.79
C LEU A 110 -1.52 -2.47 2.77
N VAL A 111 -2.05 -3.51 2.13
CA VAL A 111 -1.37 -4.79 1.89
C VAL A 111 -1.17 -5.01 0.39
N ARG A 112 0.09 -5.20 -0.01
CA ARG A 112 0.53 -5.52 -1.36
C ARG A 112 0.74 -7.02 -1.51
N ALA A 113 0.08 -7.64 -2.47
CA ALA A 113 0.21 -9.05 -2.80
C ALA A 113 0.45 -9.23 -4.30
N GLY A 114 1.71 -9.13 -4.72
CA GLY A 114 2.08 -9.17 -6.14
C GLY A 114 1.61 -7.88 -6.84
N GLU A 115 0.79 -8.03 -7.88
CA GLU A 115 0.20 -6.89 -8.63
C GLU A 115 -1.10 -6.35 -8.01
N VAL A 116 -1.57 -6.99 -6.94
CA VAL A 116 -2.80 -6.63 -6.24
C VAL A 116 -2.44 -5.84 -4.99
N GLU A 117 -3.20 -4.77 -4.74
CA GLU A 117 -3.17 -4.02 -3.48
C GLU A 117 -4.58 -3.97 -2.88
N PHE A 118 -4.69 -4.09 -1.57
CA PHE A 118 -5.97 -3.98 -0.86
C PHE A 118 -5.78 -3.36 0.53
N ILE A 119 -6.85 -2.78 1.05
CA ILE A 119 -6.91 -2.28 2.44
C ILE A 119 -7.26 -3.44 3.36
N TYR A 120 -6.50 -3.60 4.43
CA TYR A 120 -6.81 -4.56 5.48
C TYR A 120 -8.02 -4.07 6.29
N CYS A 121 -9.05 -4.91 6.38
CA CYS A 121 -10.19 -4.70 7.26
C CYS A 121 -10.16 -5.76 8.36
N ASP A 122 -10.18 -5.37 9.63
CA ASP A 122 -10.34 -6.33 10.72
C ASP A 122 -11.83 -6.66 10.89
N GLU A 123 -12.20 -7.93 10.83
CA GLU A 123 -13.59 -8.38 11.00
C GLU A 123 -13.98 -8.54 12.48
N ASP A 124 -13.03 -8.35 13.40
CA ASP A 124 -13.23 -8.50 14.85
C ASP A 124 -13.65 -7.18 15.57
N GLU A 125 -13.91 -6.08 14.84
CA GLU A 125 -14.46 -4.81 15.35
C GLU A 125 -15.93 -4.56 14.96
#